data_AF-F8P2S6-F1
#
_entry.id   AF-F8P2S6-F1
#
_cell.length_a   1.000
_cell.length_b   1.000
_cell.length_c   1.000
_cell.angle_alpha   90.00
_cell.angle_beta   90.00
_cell.angle_gamma   90.00
#
_symmetry.space_group_name_H-M   'P 1'
#
loop_
_entity.id
_entity.type
_entity.pdbx_description
1 polymer ?
#
loop_
_entity_poly.entity_id
_entity_poly.type
_entity_poly.pdbx_seq_one_letter_code
_entity_poly.pdbx_strand_id
1 'polypeptide(L)'
;MLQRAWQFIGGSASDSDADINVVMRIMPKHKVKCLMFYKTLLGYWYPRVDQDFYIEFGFCAYDEPGQSWLGFRYMDLINACTFDEFCDAYKSSSILSRLDLAIGCNMFCSNNCPDLSDVLHGSPDMFKSVWYLIQMLNAEVPKEVPAVMVDYGFVNCRDEGERKALMDVYRKVLRMSKPLKLHEAAVQGKLFDYAGGLVKLKKKFKRLMKNPYPSASF
;
A
#
# COMPACT_ATOMS: atom_id res chain seq x y z
N MET A 1 -22.73 -6.55 5.54
CA MET A 1 -21.48 -5.87 5.95
C MET A 1 -21.53 -4.36 5.74
N LEU A 2 -22.00 -3.87 4.58
CA LEU A 2 -22.12 -2.42 4.34
C LEU A 2 -23.03 -1.74 5.36
N GLN A 3 -24.23 -2.29 5.61
CA GLN A 3 -25.13 -1.84 6.69
C GLN A 3 -24.46 -1.79 8.07
N ARG A 4 -23.60 -2.74 8.43
CA ARG A 4 -22.91 -2.75 9.72
C ARG A 4 -21.96 -1.55 9.85
N ALA A 5 -21.18 -1.27 8.80
CA ALA A 5 -20.31 -0.10 8.78
C ALA A 5 -21.11 1.21 8.76
N TRP A 6 -22.21 1.24 8.00
CA TRP A 6 -23.13 2.37 7.96
C TRP A 6 -23.68 2.73 9.35
N GLN A 7 -24.22 1.73 10.06
CA GLN A 7 -24.70 1.90 11.43
C GLN A 7 -23.57 2.33 12.39
N PHE A 8 -22.38 1.74 12.24
CA PHE A 8 -21.23 2.08 13.06
C PHE A 8 -20.84 3.56 12.96
N ILE A 9 -20.99 4.16 11.78
CA ILE A 9 -20.69 5.58 11.56
C ILE A 9 -21.90 6.50 11.82
N GLY A 10 -22.98 5.98 12.42
CA GLY A 10 -24.18 6.75 12.80
C GLY A 10 -25.32 6.74 11.76
N GLY A 11 -25.21 5.94 10.71
CA GLY A 11 -26.28 5.73 9.73
C GLY A 11 -27.47 4.93 10.28
N SER A 12 -28.64 5.05 9.64
CA SER A 12 -29.85 4.37 10.13
C SER A 12 -29.76 2.86 9.93
N ALA A 13 -30.24 2.10 10.92
CA ALA A 13 -30.37 0.65 10.80
C ALA A 13 -31.46 0.21 9.80
N SER A 14 -32.39 1.11 9.46
CA SER A 14 -33.44 0.87 8.47
C SER A 14 -32.98 1.06 7.03
N ASP A 15 -31.81 1.68 6.80
CA ASP A 15 -31.33 1.97 5.46
C ASP A 15 -30.93 0.67 4.74
N SER A 16 -31.50 0.47 3.56
CA SER A 16 -31.12 -0.63 2.69
C SER A 16 -29.77 -0.35 2.03
N ASP A 17 -29.12 -1.40 1.49
CA ASP A 17 -27.90 -1.20 0.68
C ASP A 17 -28.14 -0.23 -0.49
N ALA A 18 -29.36 -0.16 -1.04
CA ALA A 18 -29.70 0.79 -2.10
C ALA A 18 -29.70 2.24 -1.60
N ASP A 19 -30.27 2.49 -0.41
CA ASP A 19 -30.31 3.81 0.21
C ASP A 19 -28.89 4.29 0.55
N ILE A 20 -28.07 3.41 1.14
CA ILE A 20 -26.67 3.70 1.47
C ILE A 20 -25.88 4.05 0.20
N ASN A 21 -26.09 3.30 -0.89
CA ASN A 21 -25.43 3.58 -2.17
C ASN A 21 -25.83 4.94 -2.76
N VAL A 22 -27.08 5.39 -2.58
CA VAL A 22 -27.50 6.74 -3.00
C VAL A 22 -26.73 7.81 -2.24
N VAL A 23 -26.59 7.66 -0.92
CA VAL A 23 -25.82 8.61 -0.10
C VAL A 23 -24.33 8.59 -0.47
N MET A 24 -23.75 7.41 -0.70
CA MET A 24 -22.34 7.29 -1.11
C MET A 24 -22.03 7.98 -2.44
N ARG A 25 -23.00 8.12 -3.35
CA ARG A 25 -22.80 8.82 -4.64
C ARG A 25 -22.61 10.33 -4.48
N ILE A 26 -23.20 10.92 -3.45
CA ILE A 26 -23.11 12.37 -3.17
C ILE A 26 -22.06 12.68 -2.08
N MET A 27 -21.58 11.67 -1.38
CA MET A 27 -20.56 11.78 -0.34
C MET A 27 -19.18 12.10 -0.95
N PRO A 28 -18.33 12.88 -0.26
CA PRO A 28 -16.94 13.08 -0.70
C PRO A 28 -16.19 11.76 -0.89
N LYS A 29 -15.43 11.64 -1.98
CA LYS A 29 -14.73 10.39 -2.35
C LYS A 29 -13.88 9.80 -1.23
N HIS A 30 -13.18 10.64 -0.46
CA HIS A 30 -12.37 10.18 0.67
C HIS A 30 -13.22 9.53 1.77
N LYS A 31 -14.39 10.09 2.11
CA LYS A 31 -15.29 9.48 3.09
C LYS A 31 -15.85 8.14 2.58
N VAL A 32 -16.18 8.04 1.29
CA VAL A 32 -16.58 6.77 0.68
C VAL A 32 -15.48 5.71 0.83
N LYS A 33 -14.22 6.08 0.61
CA LYS A 33 -13.07 5.19 0.82
C LYS A 33 -12.94 4.77 2.29
N CYS A 34 -13.02 5.70 3.23
CA CYS A 34 -12.99 5.40 4.67
C CYS A 34 -14.13 4.48 5.09
N LEU A 35 -15.35 4.70 4.60
CA LEU A 35 -16.50 3.82 4.86
C LEU A 35 -16.27 2.40 4.33
N MET A 36 -15.74 2.27 3.10
CA MET A 36 -15.39 0.96 2.54
C MET A 36 -14.29 0.27 3.35
N PHE A 37 -13.33 1.02 3.88
CA PHE A 37 -12.32 0.49 4.77
C PHE A 37 -12.92 0.01 6.10
N TYR A 38 -13.82 0.78 6.72
CA TYR A 38 -14.58 0.36 7.92
C TYR A 38 -15.37 -0.93 7.67
N LYS A 39 -16.04 -1.04 6.51
CA LYS A 39 -16.74 -2.27 6.09
C LYS A 39 -15.82 -3.49 6.06
N THR A 40 -14.60 -3.33 5.55
CA THR A 40 -13.60 -4.40 5.52
C THR A 40 -13.19 -4.81 6.93
N LEU A 41 -12.78 -3.85 7.76
CA LEU A 41 -12.32 -4.08 9.13
C LEU A 41 -13.38 -4.70 10.04
N LEU A 42 -14.61 -4.17 10.02
CA LEU A 42 -15.74 -4.69 10.81
C LEU A 42 -16.17 -6.09 10.37
N GLY A 43 -15.70 -6.55 9.21
CA GLY A 43 -15.86 -7.93 8.75
C GLY A 43 -14.79 -8.87 9.27
N TYR A 44 -13.86 -8.37 10.08
CA TYR A 44 -12.63 -9.06 10.49
C TYR A 44 -11.73 -9.43 9.30
N TRP A 45 -11.78 -8.61 8.25
CA TRP A 45 -10.90 -8.69 7.09
C TRP A 45 -9.96 -7.47 7.07
N TYR A 46 -8.83 -7.62 6.40
CA TYR A 46 -7.96 -6.50 6.00
C TYR A 46 -7.96 -6.36 4.47
N PRO A 47 -7.53 -5.21 3.93
CA PRO A 47 -7.48 -4.99 2.50
C PRO A 47 -6.69 -6.07 1.77
N ARG A 48 -7.30 -6.60 0.71
CA ARG A 48 -6.64 -7.53 -0.20
C ARG A 48 -5.74 -6.77 -1.17
N VAL A 49 -4.72 -7.45 -1.70
CA VAL A 49 -3.72 -6.86 -2.61
C VAL A 49 -4.35 -6.18 -3.83
N ASP A 50 -5.51 -6.64 -4.29
CA ASP A 50 -6.24 -6.08 -5.44
C ASP A 50 -7.06 -4.82 -5.14
N GLN A 51 -7.12 -4.39 -3.88
CA GLN A 51 -7.89 -3.23 -3.44
C GLN A 51 -6.98 -2.00 -3.29
N ASP A 52 -7.48 -0.82 -3.67
CA ASP A 52 -6.75 0.46 -3.54
C ASP A 52 -6.33 0.72 -2.07
N PHE A 53 -7.16 0.30 -1.12
CA PHE A 53 -6.94 0.43 0.33
C PHE A 53 -5.67 -0.30 0.82
N TYR A 54 -5.16 -1.28 0.05
CA TYR A 54 -3.96 -2.04 0.41
C TYR A 54 -2.73 -1.16 0.57
N ILE A 55 -2.56 -0.20 -0.35
CA ILE A 55 -1.47 0.78 -0.28
C ILE A 55 -1.92 1.97 0.58
N GLU A 56 -3.13 2.49 0.37
CA GLU A 56 -3.59 3.71 1.03
C GLU A 56 -3.60 3.62 2.57
N PHE A 57 -3.82 2.42 3.13
CA PHE A 57 -3.77 2.19 4.57
C PHE A 57 -2.52 1.41 5.03
N GLY A 58 -1.52 1.25 4.18
CA GLY A 58 -0.19 0.77 4.59
C GLY A 58 -0.03 -0.74 4.73
N PHE A 59 -1.01 -1.54 4.30
CA PHE A 59 -0.92 -3.02 4.37
C PHE A 59 0.19 -3.58 3.48
N CYS A 60 0.59 -2.85 2.43
CA CYS A 60 1.75 -3.21 1.60
C CYS A 60 3.10 -3.19 2.31
N ALA A 61 3.18 -2.57 3.50
CA ALA A 61 4.42 -2.52 4.29
C ALA A 61 4.70 -3.83 5.05
N TYR A 62 3.74 -4.77 5.10
CA TYR A 62 3.84 -6.00 5.88
C TYR A 62 3.50 -7.24 5.06
N ASP A 63 3.99 -8.39 5.53
CA ASP A 63 3.55 -9.73 5.14
C ASP A 63 2.36 -10.20 6.00
N GLU A 64 1.93 -11.44 5.80
CA GLU A 64 0.63 -11.95 6.28
C GLU A 64 0.43 -12.03 7.81
N PRO A 65 1.43 -12.24 8.68
CA PRO A 65 1.21 -11.98 10.11
C PRO A 65 1.10 -10.48 10.43
N GLY A 66 1.90 -9.64 9.77
CA GLY A 66 1.95 -8.19 10.03
C GLY A 66 0.72 -7.43 9.53
N GLN A 67 0.13 -7.85 8.41
CA GLN A 67 -1.12 -7.29 7.87
C GLN A 67 -2.29 -7.52 8.83
N SER A 68 -2.40 -8.74 9.38
CA SER A 68 -3.39 -9.06 10.40
C SER A 68 -3.20 -8.21 11.66
N TRP A 69 -1.96 -8.09 12.14
CA TRP A 69 -1.62 -7.19 13.26
C TRP A 69 -2.04 -5.74 13.00
N LEU A 70 -1.71 -5.19 11.83
CA LEU A 70 -2.08 -3.83 11.44
C LEU A 70 -3.61 -3.66 11.38
N GLY A 71 -4.34 -4.67 10.88
CA GLY A 71 -5.80 -4.71 10.92
C GLY A 71 -6.36 -4.57 12.34
N PHE A 72 -5.78 -5.25 13.32
CA PHE A 72 -6.17 -5.08 14.74
C PHE A 72 -5.86 -3.68 15.26
N ARG A 73 -4.75 -3.06 14.86
CA ARG A 73 -4.42 -1.68 15.27
C ARG A 73 -5.41 -0.68 14.67
N TYR A 74 -5.84 -0.89 13.43
CA TYR A 74 -6.92 -0.10 12.85
C TYR A 74 -8.27 -0.33 13.54
N MET A 75 -8.57 -1.55 13.98
CA MET A 75 -9.76 -1.83 14.79
C MET A 75 -9.75 -1.05 16.11
N ASP A 76 -8.61 -0.98 16.80
CA ASP A 76 -8.48 -0.15 18.01
C ASP A 76 -8.73 1.33 17.68
N LEU A 77 -8.17 1.83 16.57
CA LEU A 77 -8.38 3.21 16.13
C LEU A 77 -9.84 3.53 15.80
N ILE A 78 -10.55 2.71 15.02
CA ILE A 78 -11.94 3.02 14.66
C ILE A 78 -12.89 2.96 15.86
N ASN A 79 -12.51 2.27 16.94
CA ASN A 79 -13.25 2.28 18.21
C ASN A 79 -12.86 3.45 19.12
N ALA A 80 -11.73 4.10 18.86
CA ALA A 80 -11.20 5.20 19.68
C ALA A 80 -11.47 6.60 19.09
N CYS A 81 -11.99 6.71 17.86
CA CYS A 81 -12.29 7.98 17.22
C CYS A 81 -13.62 7.96 16.46
N THR A 82 -14.16 9.14 16.20
CA THR A 82 -15.33 9.29 15.32
C THR A 82 -14.96 9.04 13.85
N PHE A 83 -15.96 8.73 13.03
CA PHE A 83 -15.75 8.56 11.59
C PHE A 83 -15.18 9.81 10.91
N ASP A 84 -15.60 10.99 11.34
CA ASP A 84 -15.11 12.25 10.78
C ASP A 84 -13.64 12.50 11.16
N GLU A 85 -13.25 12.23 12.41
CA GLU A 85 -11.83 12.31 12.81
C GLU A 85 -10.94 11.34 12.04
N PHE A 86 -11.43 10.12 11.77
CA PHE A 86 -10.72 9.17 10.93
C PHE A 86 -10.58 9.68 9.49
N CYS A 87 -11.68 10.20 8.91
CA CYS A 87 -11.67 10.75 7.55
C CYS A 87 -10.73 11.94 7.42
N ASP A 88 -10.71 12.83 8.41
CA ASP A 88 -9.81 13.98 8.45
C ASP A 88 -8.36 13.53 8.56
N ALA A 89 -8.07 12.54 9.42
CA ALA A 89 -6.74 11.98 9.56
C ALA A 89 -6.24 11.29 8.28
N TYR A 90 -7.12 10.56 7.59
CA TYR A 90 -6.83 9.97 6.29
C TYR A 90 -6.52 11.05 5.25
N LYS A 91 -7.35 12.09 5.16
CA LYS A 91 -7.18 13.19 4.20
C LYS A 91 -5.91 14.01 4.48
N SER A 92 -5.50 14.12 5.74
CA SER A 92 -4.35 14.93 6.16
C SER A 92 -3.06 14.12 6.34
N SER A 93 -3.00 12.86 5.92
CA SER A 93 -1.83 11.97 6.10
C SER A 93 -1.41 11.79 7.57
N SER A 94 -2.35 11.87 8.52
CA SER A 94 -2.08 11.81 9.98
C SER A 94 -2.61 10.55 10.67
N ILE A 95 -3.01 9.53 9.90
CA ILE A 95 -3.45 8.23 10.42
C ILE A 95 -2.41 7.59 11.35
N LEU A 96 -1.12 7.73 11.04
CA LEU A 96 -0.04 7.18 11.87
C LEU A 96 -0.10 7.73 13.31
N SER A 97 -0.29 9.05 13.45
CA SER A 97 -0.43 9.71 14.74
C SER A 97 -1.69 9.27 15.48
N ARG A 98 -2.79 9.04 14.75
CA ARG A 98 -4.04 8.54 15.34
C ARG A 98 -3.91 7.09 15.82
N LEU A 99 -3.17 6.24 15.10
CA LEU A 99 -2.87 4.87 15.53
C LEU A 99 -2.08 4.85 16.84
N ASP A 100 -1.05 5.71 16.97
CA ASP A 100 -0.28 5.83 18.22
C ASP A 100 -1.15 6.29 19.40
N LEU A 101 -2.02 7.27 19.16
CA LEU A 101 -2.97 7.75 20.17
C LEU A 101 -3.94 6.65 20.62
N ALA A 102 -4.47 5.85 19.68
CA ALA A 102 -5.40 4.77 19.98
C ALA A 102 -4.75 3.64 20.82
N ILE A 103 -3.46 3.37 20.60
CA ILE A 103 -2.71 2.35 21.35
C ILE A 103 -2.20 2.90 22.68
N GLY A 104 -2.09 4.23 22.82
CA GLY A 104 -1.48 4.88 23.98
C GLY A 104 0.04 4.72 24.02
N CYS A 105 0.68 4.49 22.87
CA CYS A 105 2.13 4.34 22.74
C CYS A 105 2.60 4.95 21.42
N ASN A 106 3.74 5.64 21.43
CA ASN A 106 4.38 6.18 20.23
C ASN A 106 5.14 5.08 19.46
N MET A 107 4.45 3.97 19.15
CA MET A 107 5.08 2.82 18.51
C MET A 107 5.46 3.16 17.07
N PHE A 108 4.59 3.84 16.34
CA PHE A 108 4.70 4.09 14.91
C PHE A 108 5.51 5.35 14.59
N CYS A 109 5.22 6.48 15.25
CA CYS A 109 5.93 7.74 14.98
C CYS A 109 7.36 7.75 15.53
N SER A 110 7.73 6.83 16.45
CA SER A 110 9.13 6.65 16.91
C SER A 110 10.05 5.94 15.89
N ASN A 111 9.64 5.86 14.62
CA ASN A 111 10.42 5.26 13.53
C ASN A 111 10.70 3.75 13.69
N ASN A 112 9.93 3.03 14.53
CA ASN A 112 10.05 1.57 14.65
C ASN A 112 9.44 0.85 13.43
N CYS A 113 8.68 1.55 12.61
CA CYS A 113 8.01 1.01 11.42
C CYS A 113 8.27 1.93 10.20
N PRO A 114 9.52 2.01 9.71
CA PRO A 114 9.90 2.97 8.66
C PRO A 114 9.15 2.74 7.35
N ASP A 115 8.88 1.48 7.00
CA ASP A 115 8.13 1.12 5.80
C ASP A 115 6.66 1.57 5.89
N LEU A 116 5.99 1.33 7.03
CA LEU A 116 4.61 1.80 7.25
C LEU A 116 4.54 3.33 7.30
N SER A 117 5.49 3.95 7.99
CA SER A 117 5.59 5.39 8.10
C SER A 117 5.71 6.03 6.71
N ASP A 118 6.60 5.51 5.85
CA ASP A 118 6.75 6.00 4.48
C ASP A 118 5.45 5.94 3.68
N VAL A 119 4.74 4.80 3.75
CA VAL A 119 3.47 4.63 3.03
C VAL A 119 2.41 5.61 3.54
N LEU A 120 2.25 5.73 4.86
CA LEU A 120 1.19 6.55 5.45
C LEU A 120 1.46 8.05 5.38
N HIS A 121 2.72 8.49 5.31
CA HIS A 121 3.05 9.89 4.98
C HIS A 121 2.68 10.24 3.54
N GLY A 122 2.78 9.27 2.63
CA GLY A 122 2.35 9.43 1.24
C GLY A 122 0.84 9.35 1.03
N SER A 123 0.13 8.71 1.96
CA SER A 123 -1.31 8.49 1.87
C SER A 123 -2.10 9.81 2.00
N PRO A 124 -3.16 10.03 1.20
CA PRO A 124 -3.73 9.11 0.22
C PRO A 124 -3.24 9.34 -1.23
N ASP A 125 -2.30 10.26 -1.44
CA ASP A 125 -2.11 10.89 -2.75
C ASP A 125 -0.83 10.47 -3.48
N MET A 126 0.27 10.26 -2.77
CA MET A 126 1.60 10.10 -3.37
C MET A 126 2.38 8.95 -2.74
N PHE A 127 2.49 7.84 -3.47
CA PHE A 127 3.20 6.65 -3.02
C PHE A 127 4.45 6.38 -3.88
N LYS A 128 5.53 5.93 -3.24
CA LYS A 128 6.72 5.44 -3.95
C LYS A 128 6.36 4.22 -4.81
N SER A 129 6.97 4.13 -5.99
CA SER A 129 6.72 3.06 -6.97
C SER A 129 6.97 1.64 -6.42
N VAL A 130 7.77 1.49 -5.37
CA VAL A 130 8.02 0.18 -4.74
C VAL A 130 6.77 -0.42 -4.10
N TRP A 131 5.87 0.42 -3.57
CA TRP A 131 4.64 -0.07 -2.95
C TRP A 131 3.71 -0.68 -3.99
N TYR A 132 3.63 -0.05 -5.17
CA TYR A 132 2.95 -0.60 -6.34
C TYR A 132 3.66 -1.83 -6.91
N LEU A 133 4.99 -1.89 -6.86
CA LEU A 133 5.73 -3.10 -7.24
C LEU A 133 5.34 -4.27 -6.33
N ILE A 134 5.33 -4.07 -5.01
CA ILE A 134 4.93 -5.09 -4.04
C ILE A 134 3.51 -5.58 -4.33
N GLN A 135 2.57 -4.65 -4.55
CA GLN A 135 1.20 -4.98 -4.93
C GLN A 135 1.16 -5.82 -6.21
N MET A 136 1.84 -5.39 -7.27
CA MET A 136 1.89 -6.09 -8.55
C MET A 136 2.51 -7.49 -8.44
N LEU A 137 3.52 -7.69 -7.60
CA LEU A 137 4.19 -8.98 -7.43
C LEU A 137 3.35 -10.00 -6.64
N ASN A 138 2.44 -9.51 -5.79
CA ASN A 138 1.59 -10.31 -4.91
C ASN A 138 0.16 -10.51 -5.45
N ALA A 139 -0.25 -9.75 -6.48
CA ALA A 139 -1.56 -9.89 -7.10
C ALA A 139 -1.66 -11.16 -7.97
N GLU A 140 -2.84 -11.79 -7.97
CA GLU A 140 -3.16 -12.89 -8.88
C GLU A 140 -3.20 -12.42 -10.34
N VAL A 141 -3.78 -11.24 -10.57
CA VAL A 141 -3.81 -10.55 -11.86
C VAL A 141 -3.06 -9.23 -11.70
N PRO A 142 -1.77 -9.16 -12.08
CA PRO A 142 -0.95 -7.97 -11.92
C PRO A 142 -1.48 -6.81 -12.76
N LYS A 143 -1.77 -5.68 -12.12
CA LYS A 143 -2.08 -4.42 -12.80
C LYS A 143 -0.79 -3.69 -13.15
N GLU A 144 -0.69 -3.21 -14.39
CA GLU A 144 0.44 -2.41 -14.82
C GLU A 144 0.31 -0.98 -14.28
N VAL A 145 1.33 -0.57 -13.53
CA VAL A 145 1.46 0.80 -13.01
C VAL A 145 2.60 1.46 -13.76
N PRO A 146 2.38 2.57 -14.50
CA PRO A 146 3.42 3.18 -15.35
C PRO A 146 4.76 3.42 -14.64
N ALA A 147 4.71 3.94 -13.41
CA ALA A 147 5.91 4.15 -12.59
C ALA A 147 6.65 2.84 -12.31
N VAL A 148 5.93 1.76 -12.00
CA VAL A 148 6.54 0.43 -11.80
C VAL A 148 7.17 -0.07 -13.09
N MET A 149 6.48 0.11 -14.21
CA MET A 149 6.94 -0.39 -15.50
C MET A 149 8.27 0.25 -15.91
N VAL A 150 8.42 1.55 -15.64
CA VAL A 150 9.64 2.32 -15.95
C VAL A 150 10.72 2.09 -14.90
N ASP A 151 10.44 2.35 -13.62
CA ASP A 151 11.44 2.36 -12.55
C ASP A 151 12.10 0.99 -12.40
N TYR A 152 11.33 -0.08 -12.56
CA TYR A 152 11.79 -1.46 -12.42
C TYR A 152 12.03 -2.16 -13.75
N GLY A 153 12.04 -1.40 -14.86
CA GLY A 153 12.56 -1.89 -16.13
C GLY A 153 11.68 -2.91 -16.86
N PHE A 154 10.41 -3.06 -16.50
CA PHE A 154 9.48 -3.92 -17.23
C PHE A 154 9.22 -3.41 -18.66
N VAL A 155 9.33 -2.10 -18.91
CA VAL A 155 9.28 -1.52 -20.26
C VAL A 155 10.40 -2.04 -21.17
N ASN A 156 11.47 -2.61 -20.60
CA ASN A 156 12.57 -3.18 -21.37
C ASN A 156 12.36 -4.67 -21.69
N CYS A 157 11.33 -5.33 -21.13
CA CYS A 157 11.01 -6.72 -21.43
C CYS A 157 10.50 -6.86 -22.86
N ARG A 158 10.98 -7.87 -23.59
CA ARG A 158 10.55 -8.15 -24.97
C ARG A 158 9.46 -9.19 -25.07
N ASP A 159 9.30 -10.00 -24.03
CA ASP A 159 8.36 -11.10 -23.96
C ASP A 159 7.94 -11.38 -22.51
N GLU A 160 6.88 -12.16 -22.36
CA GLU A 160 6.35 -12.59 -21.05
C GLU A 160 7.35 -13.43 -20.23
N GLY A 161 8.30 -14.12 -20.89
CA GLY A 161 9.34 -14.88 -20.23
C GLY A 161 10.36 -13.98 -19.52
N GLU A 162 10.74 -12.85 -20.13
CA GLU A 162 11.56 -11.81 -19.51
C GLU A 162 10.82 -11.13 -18.37
N ARG A 163 9.53 -10.81 -18.57
CA ARG A 163 8.68 -10.20 -17.54
C ARG A 163 8.57 -11.08 -16.31
N LYS A 164 8.20 -12.35 -16.48
CA LYS A 164 8.10 -13.33 -15.39
C LYS A 164 9.45 -13.52 -14.67
N ALA A 165 10.55 -13.64 -15.42
CA ALA A 165 11.87 -13.77 -14.83
C ALA A 165 12.28 -12.52 -14.02
N LEU A 166 11.87 -11.33 -14.45
CA LEU A 166 12.13 -10.07 -13.75
C LEU A 166 11.28 -9.96 -12.47
N MET A 167 10.00 -10.35 -12.52
CA MET A 167 9.15 -10.46 -11.33
C MET A 167 9.77 -11.41 -10.30
N ASP A 168 10.26 -12.58 -10.73
CA ASP A 168 10.89 -13.56 -9.85
C ASP A 168 12.18 -13.05 -9.19
N VAL A 169 12.95 -12.21 -9.91
CA VAL A 169 14.10 -11.53 -9.33
C VAL A 169 13.66 -10.55 -8.25
N TYR A 170 12.68 -9.69 -8.52
CA TYR A 170 12.23 -8.70 -7.53
C TYR A 170 11.59 -9.35 -6.31
N ARG A 171 10.85 -10.45 -6.46
CA ARG A 171 10.36 -11.24 -5.31
C ARG A 171 11.50 -11.74 -4.42
N LYS A 172 12.61 -12.21 -5.02
CA LYS A 172 13.79 -12.65 -4.25
C LYS A 172 14.50 -11.48 -3.57
N VAL A 173 14.67 -10.37 -4.30
CA VAL A 173 15.29 -9.15 -3.75
C VAL A 173 14.50 -8.61 -2.56
N LEU A 174 13.17 -8.53 -2.64
CA LEU A 174 12.31 -8.04 -1.55
C LEU A 174 12.28 -8.98 -0.32
N ARG A 175 12.64 -10.26 -0.48
CA ARG A 175 12.84 -11.17 0.67
C ARG A 175 14.19 -10.95 1.38
N MET A 176 15.14 -10.32 0.71
CA MET A 176 16.51 -10.13 1.19
C MET A 176 16.86 -8.67 1.52
N SER A 177 15.95 -7.74 1.22
CA SER A 177 16.19 -6.31 1.36
C SER A 177 14.94 -5.54 1.74
N LYS A 178 15.15 -4.32 2.27
CA LYS A 178 14.06 -3.39 2.58
C LYS A 178 13.50 -2.77 1.28
N PRO A 179 12.16 -2.66 1.12
CA PRO A 179 11.54 -2.05 -0.05
C PRO A 179 12.11 -0.67 -0.39
N LEU A 180 12.30 0.19 0.61
CA LEU A 180 12.83 1.53 0.41
C LEU A 180 14.24 1.56 -0.20
N LYS A 181 15.09 0.56 0.09
CA LYS A 181 16.42 0.44 -0.51
C LYS A 181 16.36 -0.01 -1.96
N LEU A 182 15.42 -0.88 -2.29
CA LEU A 182 15.16 -1.24 -3.68
C LEU A 182 14.61 -0.03 -4.47
N HIS A 183 13.73 0.77 -3.87
CA HIS A 183 13.25 2.01 -4.48
C HIS A 183 14.40 2.97 -4.76
N GLU A 184 15.25 3.24 -3.77
CA GLU A 184 16.45 4.09 -3.89
C GLU A 184 17.39 3.62 -5.01
N ALA A 185 17.54 2.31 -5.21
CA ALA A 185 18.32 1.79 -6.34
C ALA A 185 17.65 1.98 -7.70
N ALA A 186 16.31 1.91 -7.78
CA ALA A 186 15.51 2.07 -9.00
C ALA A 186 15.70 3.45 -9.64
N VAL A 187 15.38 4.45 -8.86
CA VAL A 187 15.47 5.87 -9.14
C VAL A 187 16.89 6.38 -9.39
N GLN A 188 17.91 5.82 -8.71
CA GLN A 188 19.32 6.16 -8.98
C GLN A 188 19.90 5.44 -10.20
N GLY A 189 19.13 4.58 -10.87
CA GLY A 189 19.60 3.78 -12.01
C GLY A 189 20.60 2.69 -11.64
N LYS A 190 20.62 2.26 -10.37
CA LYS A 190 21.56 1.27 -9.80
C LYS A 190 20.94 -0.11 -9.57
N LEU A 191 19.78 -0.39 -10.15
CA LEU A 191 19.04 -1.65 -9.92
C LEU A 191 19.84 -2.91 -10.18
N PHE A 192 20.57 -2.95 -11.30
CA PHE A 192 21.33 -4.13 -11.66
C PHE A 192 22.41 -4.45 -10.63
N ASP A 193 23.16 -3.43 -10.20
CA ASP A 193 24.24 -3.60 -9.21
C ASP A 193 23.66 -3.94 -7.84
N TYR A 194 22.59 -3.24 -7.43
CA TYR A 194 21.91 -3.48 -6.17
C TYR A 194 21.32 -4.90 -6.08
N ALA A 195 20.53 -5.31 -7.08
CA ALA A 195 19.96 -6.64 -7.14
C ALA A 195 21.04 -7.71 -7.30
N GLY A 196 22.11 -7.42 -8.06
CA GLY A 196 23.25 -8.31 -8.25
C GLY A 196 24.05 -8.59 -6.98
N GLY A 197 24.07 -7.65 -6.03
CA GLY A 197 24.64 -7.85 -4.70
C GLY A 197 23.84 -8.78 -3.80
N LEU A 198 22.56 -9.04 -4.12
CA LEU A 198 21.65 -9.86 -3.31
C LEU A 198 21.36 -11.22 -3.97
N VAL A 199 21.22 -11.24 -5.30
CA VAL A 199 20.87 -12.44 -6.07
C VAL A 199 21.75 -12.60 -7.30
N LYS A 200 22.00 -13.85 -7.71
CA LYS A 200 22.78 -14.15 -8.92
C LYS A 200 21.99 -13.77 -10.18
N LEU A 201 22.40 -12.69 -10.85
CA LEU A 201 21.76 -12.22 -12.08
C LEU A 201 22.43 -12.76 -13.35
N LYS A 202 21.60 -13.14 -14.33
CA LYS A 202 22.03 -13.39 -15.71
C LYS A 202 22.33 -12.08 -16.44
N LYS A 203 23.22 -12.10 -17.44
CA LYS A 203 23.62 -10.93 -18.24
C LYS A 203 22.44 -10.13 -18.81
N LYS A 204 21.34 -10.79 -19.19
CA LYS A 204 20.15 -10.13 -19.74
C LYS A 204 19.54 -9.08 -18.80
N PHE A 205 19.65 -9.25 -17.48
CA PHE A 205 19.09 -8.31 -16.51
C PHE A 205 19.79 -6.96 -16.53
N LYS A 206 21.03 -6.86 -17.02
CA LYS A 206 21.73 -5.57 -17.19
C LYS A 206 20.99 -4.64 -18.15
N ARG A 207 20.40 -5.21 -19.21
CA ARG A 207 19.55 -4.48 -20.15
C ARG A 207 18.17 -4.20 -19.56
N LEU A 208 17.57 -5.19 -18.89
CA LEU A 208 16.21 -5.07 -18.36
C LEU A 208 16.11 -4.02 -17.25
N MET A 209 17.07 -3.99 -16.33
CA MET A 209 17.05 -3.14 -15.14
C MET A 209 17.58 -1.71 -15.38
N LYS A 210 17.57 -1.25 -16.64
CA LYS A 210 17.97 0.12 -16.98
C LYS A 210 16.78 1.06 -16.78
N ASN A 211 16.91 1.99 -15.84
CA ASN A 211 15.98 3.11 -15.71
C ASN A 211 16.32 4.18 -16.77
N PRO A 212 15.41 4.55 -17.68
CA PRO A 212 15.66 5.58 -18.69
C PRO A 212 15.78 7.01 -18.13
N TYR A 213 15.31 7.25 -16.89
CA TYR A 213 15.29 8.58 -16.27
C TYR A 213 15.85 8.53 -14.83
N PRO A 214 17.15 8.25 -14.64
CA PRO A 214 17.72 8.24 -13.30
C PRO A 214 17.74 9.66 -12.71
N SER A 215 17.34 9.80 -11.45
CA SER A 215 17.46 11.05 -10.70
C SER A 215 18.68 11.00 -9.77
N ALA A 216 19.37 12.13 -9.64
CA ALA A 216 20.51 12.29 -8.73
C ALA A 216 20.11 12.74 -7.32
N SER A 217 18.81 12.96 -7.07
CA SER A 217 18.30 13.60 -5.85
C SER A 217 17.38 12.64 -5.09
N PHE A 218 17.75 12.28 -3.86
CA PHE A 218 16.94 11.61 -2.85
C PHE A 218 17.01 12.38 -1.54
#